data_AF-A0A962T105-F1
#
_entry.id   AF-A0A962T105-F1
#
_cell.length_a   1.000
_cell.length_b   1.000
_cell.length_c   1.000
_cell.angle_alpha   90.00
_cell.angle_beta   90.00
_cell.angle_gamma   90.00
#
_symmetry.space_group_name_H-M   'P 1'
#
loop_
_entity.id
_entity.type
_entity.pdbx_description
1 polymer ?
#
loop_
_entity_poly.entity_id
_entity_poly.type
_entity_poly.pdbx_seq_one_letter_code
_entity_poly.pdbx_strand_id
1 'polypeptide(L)'
;YTFKEIVEEIARMLGKKRFVMGLPDSLARLQAKIFGMLPVKIFTMDNYLSLQVDSVCSCNGLEALGITPHSVEGIMAAHFAGDPYDVLRQAARRG
;
A
#
# COMPACT_ATOMS: atom_id res chain seq x y z
N TYR A 1 0.34 8.30 -10.75
CA TYR A 1 0.85 8.24 -9.38
C TYR A 1 2.13 7.43 -9.35
N THR A 2 3.12 7.86 -8.58
CA THR A 2 4.24 7.02 -8.16
C THR A 2 3.85 6.17 -6.94
N PHE A 3 4.59 5.09 -6.66
CA PHE A 3 4.32 4.29 -5.46
C PHE A 3 4.42 5.12 -4.16
N LYS A 4 5.38 6.06 -4.09
CA LYS A 4 5.52 6.97 -2.95
C LYS A 4 4.27 7.84 -2.76
N GLU A 5 3.76 8.45 -3.82
CA GLU A 5 2.56 9.29 -3.77
C GLU A 5 1.33 8.51 -3.27
N ILE A 6 1.19 7.25 -3.70
CA ILE A 6 0.11 6.36 -3.24
C ILE A 6 0.20 6.14 -1.73
N VAL A 7 1.40 5.83 -1.21
CA VAL A 7 1.60 5.60 0.23
C VAL A 7 1.35 6.89 1.05
N GLU A 8 1.77 8.04 0.54
CA GLU A 8 1.50 9.34 1.17
C GLU A 8 0.00 9.67 1.17
N GLU A 9 -0.72 9.39 0.08
CA GLU A 9 -2.17 9.59 0.00
C GLU A 9 -2.93 8.66 0.96
N ILE A 10 -2.53 7.38 1.06
CA ILE A 10 -3.10 6.46 2.06
C ILE A 10 -2.90 7.00 3.49
N ALA A 11 -1.72 7.52 3.81
CA ALA A 11 -1.47 8.12 5.12
C ALA A 11 -2.37 9.35 5.38
N ARG A 12 -2.60 10.18 4.36
CA ARG A 12 -3.55 11.31 4.42
C ARG A 12 -4.98 10.84 4.67
N MET A 13 -5.47 9.87 3.89
CA MET A 13 -6.84 9.35 4.05
C MET A 13 -7.07 8.70 5.43
N LEU A 14 -6.06 8.02 5.98
CA LEU A 14 -6.10 7.45 7.34
C LEU A 14 -5.94 8.50 8.46
N GLY A 15 -5.77 9.77 8.12
CA GLY A 15 -5.52 10.86 9.08
C GLY A 15 -4.23 10.70 9.88
N LYS A 16 -3.22 10.01 9.33
CA LYS A 16 -1.93 9.75 10.00
C LYS A 16 -0.84 10.67 9.45
N LYS A 17 -0.15 11.38 10.35
CA LYS A 17 1.06 12.14 10.01
C LYS A 17 2.26 11.19 9.92
N ARG A 18 2.65 10.78 8.71
CA ARG A 18 3.78 9.88 8.44
C ARG A 18 4.72 10.47 7.41
N PHE A 19 6.02 10.41 7.69
CA PHE A 19 7.05 10.77 6.72
C PHE A 19 7.38 9.54 5.86
N VAL A 20 7.23 9.67 4.54
CA VAL A 20 7.47 8.59 3.58
C VAL A 20 8.79 8.88 2.84
N MET A 21 9.78 8.02 3.07
CA MET A 21 11.09 8.14 2.42
C MET A 21 11.47 6.82 1.74
N GLY A 22 12.24 6.93 0.66
CA GLY A 22 12.77 5.78 -0.06
C GLY A 22 13.80 5.04 0.78
N LEU A 23 13.84 3.72 0.62
CA LEU A 23 14.86 2.85 1.20
C LEU A 23 15.83 2.43 0.07
N PRO A 24 17.16 2.45 0.28
CA PRO A 24 18.10 1.93 -0.70
C PRO A 24 17.83 0.46 -1.05
N ASP A 25 18.03 0.09 -2.32
CA ASP A 25 17.71 -1.25 -2.84
C ASP A 25 18.38 -2.39 -2.08
N SER A 26 19.63 -2.20 -1.66
CA SER A 26 20.35 -3.21 -0.87
C SER A 26 19.67 -3.50 0.46
N LEU A 27 19.16 -2.46 1.14
CA LEU A 27 18.43 -2.59 2.40
C LEU A 27 17.04 -3.17 2.19
N ALA A 28 16.31 -2.72 1.16
CA ALA A 28 15.00 -3.25 0.81
C ALA A 28 15.06 -4.74 0.45
N ARG A 29 16.10 -5.16 -0.29
CA ARG A 29 16.34 -6.56 -0.64
C ARG A 29 16.68 -7.41 0.60
N LEU A 30 17.49 -6.89 1.53
CA LEU A 30 17.78 -7.58 2.78
C LEU A 30 16.49 -7.75 3.62
N GLN A 31 15.70 -6.68 3.73
CA GLN A 31 14.41 -6.69 4.41
C GLN A 31 13.48 -7.76 3.82
N ALA A 32 13.35 -7.84 2.50
CA ALA A 32 12.52 -8.83 1.82
C ALA A 32 12.96 -10.27 2.07
N LYS A 33 14.28 -10.54 2.16
CA LYS A 33 14.80 -11.86 2.52
C LYS A 33 14.40 -12.25 3.94
N ILE A 34 14.63 -11.35 4.91
CA ILE A 34 14.35 -11.63 6.33
C ILE A 34 12.85 -11.75 6.56
N PHE A 35 12.06 -10.79 6.06
CA PHE A 35 10.61 -10.74 6.30
C PHE A 35 9.85 -11.83 5.54
N GLY A 36 10.40 -12.32 4.43
CA GLY A 36 9.85 -13.46 3.68
C GLY A 36 9.99 -14.80 4.39
N MET A 37 10.89 -14.93 5.37
CA MET A 37 11.09 -16.15 6.17
C MET A 37 10.23 -16.19 7.45
N LEU A 38 9.54 -15.10 7.78
CA LEU A 38 8.66 -15.05 8.94
C LEU A 38 7.44 -15.99 8.74
N PRO A 39 6.90 -16.59 9.82
CA PRO A 39 5.68 -17.40 9.74
C PRO A 39 4.50 -16.65 9.13
N VAL A 40 4.44 -15.34 9.38
CA VAL A 40 3.55 -14.40 8.69
C VAL A 40 4.38 -13.54 7.75
N LYS A 41 4.17 -13.69 6.45
CA LYS A 41 4.91 -12.97 5.41
C LYS A 41 4.44 -11.53 5.32
N ILE A 42 5.24 -10.60 5.83
CA ILE A 42 4.93 -9.15 5.81
C ILE A 42 5.41 -8.52 4.49
N PHE A 43 6.60 -8.89 4.04
CA PHE A 43 7.21 -8.38 2.81
C PHE A 43 8.14 -9.45 2.23
N THR A 44 7.93 -9.84 0.97
CA THR A 44 8.62 -10.97 0.35
C THR A 44 9.56 -10.54 -0.77
N MET A 45 10.45 -11.44 -1.18
CA MET A 45 11.32 -11.22 -2.35
C MET A 45 10.54 -10.99 -3.64
N ASP A 46 9.40 -11.63 -3.81
CA ASP A 46 8.50 -11.39 -4.95
C ASP A 46 7.95 -9.95 -4.94
N ASN A 47 7.48 -9.47 -3.78
CA ASN A 47 7.04 -8.08 -3.64
C ASN A 47 8.16 -7.07 -3.87
N TYR A 48 9.37 -7.38 -3.41
CA TYR A 48 10.54 -6.54 -3.70
C TYR A 48 10.78 -6.43 -5.21
N LEU A 49 10.78 -7.56 -5.93
CA LEU A 49 11.02 -7.58 -7.37
C LEU A 49 9.91 -6.87 -8.15
N SER A 50 8.64 -7.05 -7.76
CA SER A 50 7.54 -6.38 -8.45
C SER A 50 7.56 -4.85 -8.27
N LEU A 51 8.04 -4.35 -7.12
CA LEU A 51 8.19 -2.91 -6.88
C LEU A 51 9.33 -2.26 -7.68
N GLN A 52 10.23 -3.04 -8.27
CA GLN A 52 11.29 -2.53 -9.15
C GLN A 52 10.78 -2.20 -10.56
N VAL A 53 9.54 -2.59 -10.88
CA VAL A 53 8.93 -2.42 -12.20
C VAL A 53 7.63 -1.65 -12.05
N ASP A 54 7.46 -0.60 -12.86
CA ASP A 54 6.22 0.18 -12.86
C ASP A 54 5.05 -0.67 -13.37
N SER A 55 4.03 -0.88 -12.54
CA SER A 55 2.79 -1.59 -12.89
C SER A 55 1.82 -0.65 -13.60
N VAL A 56 2.19 -0.21 -14.81
CA VAL A 56 1.44 0.75 -15.62
C VAL A 56 1.16 0.18 -17.00
N CYS A 57 0.05 0.60 -17.61
CA CYS A 57 -0.34 0.24 -18.96
C CYS A 57 -0.21 1.45 -19.89
N SER A 58 0.15 1.21 -21.16
CA SER A 58 0.19 2.26 -22.19
C SER A 58 -1.20 2.66 -22.70
N CYS A 59 -2.18 1.77 -22.58
CA CYS A 59 -3.57 2.00 -22.98
C CYS A 59 -4.54 1.62 -21.85
N ASN A 60 -5.73 2.22 -21.87
CA ASN A 60 -6.79 1.91 -20.92
C ASN A 60 -7.54 0.63 -21.33
N GLY A 61 -7.15 -0.50 -20.75
CA GLY A 61 -7.81 -1.78 -21.01
C GLY A 61 -9.25 -1.88 -20.49
N LEU A 62 -9.67 -1.03 -19.55
CA LEU A 62 -11.04 -1.05 -19.01
C LEU A 62 -12.06 -0.58 -20.03
N GLU A 63 -11.70 0.40 -20.86
CA GLU A 63 -12.55 0.91 -21.93
C GLU A 63 -12.85 -0.17 -22.98
N ALA A 64 -11.84 -0.96 -23.36
CA ALA A 64 -12.00 -2.10 -24.27
C ALA A 64 -12.95 -3.19 -23.72
N LEU A 65 -13.14 -3.23 -22.41
CA LEU A 65 -14.07 -4.15 -21.72
C LEU A 65 -15.43 -3.49 -21.42
N GLY A 66 -15.64 -2.23 -21.81
CA GLY A 66 -16.87 -1.47 -21.49
C GLY A 66 -17.00 -1.12 -20.00
N ILE A 67 -15.90 -1.12 -19.24
CA ILE A 67 -15.89 -0.83 -17.81
C ILE A 67 -15.54 0.65 -17.59
N THR A 68 -16.40 1.37 -16.87
CA THR A 68 -16.11 2.75 -16.45
C THR A 68 -15.24 2.73 -15.19
N PRO A 69 -14.01 3.29 -15.23
CA PRO A 69 -13.13 3.33 -14.07
C PRO A 69 -13.65 4.30 -13.02
N HIS A 70 -13.50 3.94 -11.74
CA HIS A 70 -13.65 4.85 -10.61
C HIS A 70 -12.27 5.26 -10.08
N SER A 71 -12.16 6.47 -9.52
CA SER A 71 -10.92 6.90 -8.89
C SER A 71 -10.67 6.12 -7.60
N VAL A 72 -9.39 5.86 -7.32
CA VAL A 72 -8.96 5.15 -6.11
C VAL A 72 -9.38 5.95 -4.88
N GLU A 73 -9.23 7.27 -4.92
CA GLU A 73 -9.51 8.17 -3.82
C GLU A 73 -11.00 8.17 -3.46
N GLY A 74 -11.87 8.15 -4.47
CA GLY A 74 -13.32 8.14 -4.27
C GLY A 74 -13.80 6.87 -3.55
N ILE A 75 -13.17 5.72 -3.83
CA ILE A 75 -13.53 4.44 -3.22
C ILE A 75 -12.85 4.26 -1.86
N MET A 76 -11.55 4.56 -1.76
CA MET A 76 -10.76 4.27 -0.56
C MET A 76 -11.07 5.21 0.60
N ALA A 77 -11.43 6.47 0.35
CA ALA A 77 -11.84 7.38 1.41
C ALA A 77 -13.05 6.83 2.20
N ALA A 78 -14.01 6.20 1.52
CA ALA A 78 -15.15 5.56 2.17
C ALA A 78 -14.74 4.31 2.97
N HIS A 79 -13.80 3.51 2.46
CA HIS A 79 -13.31 2.32 3.16
C HIS A 79 -12.56 2.65 4.45
N PHE A 80 -11.85 3.78 4.48
CA PHE A 80 -11.07 4.24 5.63
C PHE A 80 -11.85 5.07 6.66
N ALA A 81 -13.13 5.40 6.38
CA ALA A 81 -13.98 6.13 7.33
C ALA A 81 -14.26 5.36 8.64
N GLY A 82 -13.85 4.08 8.73
CA GLY A 82 -13.64 3.35 9.96
C GLY A 82 -14.57 2.16 10.15
N ASP A 83 -13.96 1.03 10.53
CA ASP A 83 -14.62 -0.14 11.09
C ASP A 83 -14.57 -0.04 12.65
N PRO A 84 -15.68 -0.25 13.38
CA PRO A 84 -15.71 -0.29 14.85
C PRO A 84 -14.58 -1.10 15.52
N TYR A 85 -14.03 -2.11 14.85
CA TYR A 85 -12.93 -2.92 15.37
C TYR A 85 -11.58 -2.17 15.49
N ASP A 86 -11.37 -1.07 14.77
CA ASP A 86 -10.13 -0.30 14.85
C ASP A 86 -9.99 0.50 16.15
N VAL A 87 -11.11 0.85 16.79
CA VAL A 87 -11.14 1.46 18.12
C VAL A 87 -10.70 0.45 19.18
N LEU A 88 -11.20 -0.79 19.07
CA LEU A 88 -10.84 -1.89 19.97
C LEU A 88 -9.34 -2.25 19.87
N ARG A 89 -8.77 -2.25 18.65
CA ARG A 89 -7.32 -2.45 18.45
C ARG A 89 -6.46 -1.34 19.04
N GLN A 90 -6.90 -0.08 18.99
CA GLN A 90 -6.17 1.03 19.60
C GLN A 90 -6.19 0.95 21.13
N ALA A 91 -7.29 0.49 21.73
CA ALA A 91 -7.37 0.25 23.16
C ALA A 91 -6.41 -0.87 23.61
N ALA A 92 -6.33 -1.98 22.86
CA ALA A 92 -5.45 -3.11 23.19
C ALA A 92 -3.95 -2.78 23.09
N ARG A 93 -3.55 -1.79 22.28
CA ARG A 93 -2.13 -1.37 22.13
C ARG A 93 -1.63 -0.46 23.25
N ARG A 94 -2.50 -0.06 24.19
CA ARG A 94 -2.16 0.78 25.34
C ARG A 94 -2.15 0.01 26.67
N GLY A 95 -2.31 -1.31 26.64
CA GLY A 95 -2.22 -2.22 27.79
C GLY A 95 -0.88 -2.93 27.86
#